data_AF-A0A656QEI8-F1
#
_entry.id   AF-A0A656QEI8-F1
#
_cell.length_a   1.000
_cell.length_b   1.000
_cell.length_c   1.000
_cell.angle_alpha   90.00
_cell.angle_beta   90.00
_cell.angle_gamma   90.00
#
_symmetry.space_group_name_H-M   'P 1'
#
loop_
_entity.id
_entity.type
_entity.pdbx_description
1 polymer ?
#
loop_
_entity_poly.entity_id
_entity_poly.type
_entity_poly.pdbx_seq_one_letter_code
_entity_poly.pdbx_strand_id
1 'polypeptide(L)'
;MDLSIALRKFGVMCNPSDPRLQELADQGVTADTMAAACEAAKVAKAGSNEALSLGYVVAIVKRWAAEAAQMRVAGAKAPVRGPANKAEAIEQNNRSAVDEAVRRMEARAAGANVGSYGPPDDPFTIDIEDLTYAPE
;
A
#
# COMPACT_ATOMS: atom_id res chain seq x y z
N MET A 1 -15.04 -4.48 -29.96
CA MET A 1 -15.71 -5.69 -29.40
C MET A 1 -14.73 -6.29 -28.38
N ASP A 2 -14.38 -5.49 -27.37
CA ASP A 2 -13.14 -5.66 -26.58
C ASP A 2 -13.39 -6.26 -25.18
N LEU A 3 -14.60 -6.12 -24.66
CA LEU A 3 -14.96 -6.58 -23.31
C LEU A 3 -14.88 -8.11 -23.17
N SER A 4 -15.32 -8.85 -24.19
CA SER A 4 -15.27 -10.31 -24.21
C SER A 4 -13.82 -10.83 -24.26
N ILE A 5 -12.93 -10.12 -24.94
CA ILE A 5 -11.50 -10.44 -25.00
C ILE A 5 -10.86 -10.21 -23.63
N ALA A 6 -11.17 -9.09 -22.97
CA ALA A 6 -10.70 -8.81 -21.63
C ALA A 6 -11.14 -9.91 -20.65
N LEU A 7 -12.43 -10.28 -20.66
CA LEU A 7 -12.99 -11.32 -19.79
C LEU A 7 -12.32 -12.70 -19.94
N ARG A 8 -12.02 -13.10 -21.18
CA ARG A 8 -11.35 -14.39 -21.45
C ARG A 8 -9.97 -14.48 -20.83
N LYS A 9 -9.21 -13.38 -20.72
CA LYS A 9 -7.90 -13.35 -20.03
C LYS A 9 -8.01 -13.73 -18.56
N PHE A 10 -9.19 -13.53 -17.95
CA PHE A 10 -9.47 -13.88 -16.56
C PHE A 10 -10.19 -15.24 -16.41
N GLY A 11 -10.37 -16.00 -17.49
CA GLY A 11 -11.04 -17.30 -17.48
C GLY A 11 -12.56 -17.22 -17.55
N VAL A 12 -13.13 -16.04 -17.81
CA VAL A 12 -14.59 -15.86 -17.93
C VAL A 12 -15.01 -16.12 -19.38
N MET A 13 -15.70 -17.24 -19.59
CA MET A 13 -16.26 -17.58 -20.90
C MET A 13 -17.53 -16.78 -21.15
N CYS A 14 -17.52 -15.98 -22.21
CA CYS A 14 -18.65 -15.16 -22.61
C CYS A 14 -18.74 -15.05 -24.13
N ASN A 15 -19.98 -14.89 -24.63
CA ASN A 15 -20.24 -14.63 -26.03
C ASN A 15 -20.14 -13.10 -26.27
N PRO A 16 -19.35 -12.63 -27.24
CA PRO A 16 -19.33 -11.20 -27.58
C PRO A 16 -20.70 -10.63 -28.01
N SER A 17 -21.63 -11.48 -28.47
CA SER A 17 -23.01 -11.10 -28.81
C SER A 17 -23.98 -11.24 -27.63
N ASP A 18 -23.48 -11.41 -26.40
CA ASP A 18 -24.33 -11.41 -25.20
C ASP A 18 -24.95 -10.02 -25.01
N PRO A 19 -26.29 -9.89 -24.92
CA PRO A 19 -26.95 -8.60 -24.74
C PRO A 19 -26.42 -7.79 -23.54
N ARG A 20 -26.04 -8.47 -22.46
CA ARG A 20 -25.52 -7.80 -21.25
C ARG A 20 -24.19 -7.12 -21.51
N LEU A 21 -23.36 -7.70 -22.38
CA LEU A 21 -22.07 -7.10 -22.76
C LEU A 21 -22.25 -5.94 -23.73
N GLN A 22 -23.25 -6.02 -24.62
CA GLN A 22 -23.59 -4.92 -25.52
C GLN A 22 -24.10 -3.72 -24.71
N GLU A 23 -25.03 -3.92 -23.79
CA GLU A 23 -25.54 -2.86 -22.91
C GLU A 23 -24.43 -2.18 -22.09
N LEU A 24 -23.45 -2.95 -21.60
CA LEU A 24 -22.31 -2.38 -20.86
C LEU A 24 -21.39 -1.57 -21.77
N ALA A 25 -21.14 -2.05 -22.99
CA ALA A 25 -20.37 -1.29 -23.97
C ALA A 25 -21.07 0.02 -24.36
N ASP A 26 -22.40 -0.01 -24.52
CA ASP A 26 -23.21 1.17 -24.85
C ASP A 26 -23.23 2.20 -23.69
N GLN A 27 -23.13 1.73 -22.44
CA GLN A 27 -22.95 2.58 -21.26
C GLN A 27 -21.53 3.17 -21.14
N GLY A 28 -20.63 2.85 -22.07
CA GLY A 28 -19.25 3.33 -22.07
C GLY A 28 -18.33 2.57 -21.12
N VAL A 29 -18.70 1.37 -20.66
CA VAL A 29 -17.83 0.53 -19.84
C VAL A 29 -16.64 0.08 -20.69
N THR A 30 -15.43 0.33 -20.17
CA THR A 30 -14.19 0.02 -20.88
C THR A 30 -13.69 -1.39 -20.55
N ALA A 31 -12.78 -1.91 -21.39
CA ALA A 31 -12.10 -3.17 -21.13
C ALA A 31 -11.30 -3.13 -19.82
N ASP A 32 -10.72 -1.98 -19.47
CA ASP A 32 -9.96 -1.80 -18.22
C ASP A 32 -10.88 -1.88 -17.00
N THR A 33 -12.07 -1.27 -17.05
CA THR A 33 -13.07 -1.40 -15.99
C THR A 33 -13.51 -2.85 -15.81
N MET A 34 -13.69 -3.61 -16.90
CA MET A 34 -14.03 -5.03 -16.83
C MET A 34 -12.89 -5.88 -16.27
N ALA A 35 -11.64 -5.56 -16.61
CA ALA A 35 -10.47 -6.23 -16.04
C ALA A 35 -10.39 -6.01 -14.52
N ALA A 36 -10.55 -4.76 -14.07
CA ALA A 36 -10.60 -4.43 -12.65
C ALA A 36 -11.75 -5.16 -11.93
N ALA A 37 -12.92 -5.28 -12.56
CA ALA A 37 -14.04 -6.03 -12.00
C ALA A 37 -13.73 -7.53 -11.88
N CYS A 38 -13.01 -8.11 -12.84
CA CYS A 38 -12.54 -9.49 -12.75
C CYS A 38 -11.53 -9.70 -11.62
N GLU A 39 -10.61 -8.76 -11.40
CA GLU A 39 -9.67 -8.83 -10.27
C GLU A 39 -10.39 -8.74 -8.93
N ALA A 40 -11.33 -7.79 -8.79
CA ALA A 40 -12.18 -7.69 -7.60
C ALA A 40 -12.98 -8.99 -7.38
N ALA A 41 -13.46 -9.62 -8.44
CA ALA A 41 -14.14 -10.91 -8.37
C ALA A 41 -13.21 -12.03 -7.87
N LYS A 42 -11.97 -12.08 -8.36
CA LYS A 42 -10.96 -13.05 -7.90
C LYS A 42 -10.64 -12.86 -6.42
N VAL A 43 -10.48 -11.63 -5.97
CA VAL A 43 -10.22 -11.31 -4.55
C VAL A 43 -11.40 -11.75 -3.68
N ALA A 44 -12.63 -11.41 -4.09
CA ALA A 44 -13.84 -11.79 -3.34
C ALA A 44 -14.06 -13.30 -3.27
N LYS A 45 -13.66 -14.04 -4.32
CA LYS A 45 -13.76 -15.50 -4.40
C LYS A 45 -12.45 -16.24 -4.10
N ALA A 46 -11.44 -15.59 -3.53
CA ALA A 46 -10.10 -16.19 -3.35
C ALA A 46 -10.07 -17.48 -2.49
N GLY A 47 -11.13 -17.75 -1.72
CA GLY A 47 -11.31 -19.00 -0.97
C GLY A 47 -12.14 -20.09 -1.65
N SER A 48 -12.66 -19.84 -2.87
CA SER A 48 -13.51 -20.77 -3.60
C SER A 48 -12.88 -21.10 -4.96
N ASN A 49 -12.69 -22.39 -5.25
CA ASN A 49 -12.21 -22.86 -6.55
C ASN A 49 -13.28 -22.75 -7.66
N GLU A 50 -14.30 -21.92 -7.47
CA GLU A 50 -15.34 -21.69 -8.46
C GLU A 50 -14.84 -20.82 -9.61
N ALA A 51 -15.21 -21.22 -10.83
CA ALA A 51 -15.06 -20.36 -11.99
C ALA A 51 -15.83 -19.04 -11.81
N LEU A 52 -15.23 -17.95 -12.29
CA LEU A 52 -15.87 -16.64 -12.32
C LEU A 52 -16.99 -16.65 -13.36
N SER A 53 -18.21 -16.34 -12.94
CA SER A 53 -19.35 -16.20 -13.84
C SER A 53 -19.45 -14.76 -14.36
N LEU A 54 -19.88 -14.60 -15.61
CA LEU A 54 -20.15 -13.28 -16.19
C LEU A 54 -21.13 -12.48 -15.33
N GLY A 55 -22.18 -13.13 -14.80
CA GLY A 55 -23.17 -12.48 -13.94
C GLY A 55 -22.56 -11.86 -12.69
N TYR A 56 -21.55 -12.49 -12.09
CA TYR A 56 -20.89 -11.96 -10.91
C TYR A 56 -20.04 -10.72 -11.22
N VAL A 57 -19.30 -10.75 -12.34
CA VAL A 57 -18.53 -9.59 -12.80
C VAL A 57 -19.46 -8.41 -13.11
N VAL A 58 -20.58 -8.66 -13.79
CA VAL A 58 -21.59 -7.63 -14.09
C VAL A 58 -22.20 -7.06 -12.80
N ALA A 59 -22.44 -7.89 -11.78
CA ALA A 59 -22.92 -7.42 -10.49
C ALA A 59 -21.94 -6.48 -9.77
N ILE A 60 -20.63 -6.75 -9.86
CA ILE A 60 -19.59 -5.87 -9.31
C ILE A 60 -19.62 -4.50 -10.02
N VAL A 61 -19.67 -4.49 -11.35
CA VAL A 61 -19.72 -3.24 -12.12
C VAL A 61 -20.98 -2.44 -11.78
N LYS A 62 -22.14 -3.09 -11.70
CA LYS A 62 -23.40 -2.44 -11.29
C LYS A 62 -23.31 -1.87 -9.87
N ARG A 63 -22.68 -2.59 -8.96
CA ARG A 63 -22.45 -2.12 -7.58
C ARG A 63 -21.56 -0.89 -7.57
N TRP A 64 -20.45 -0.85 -8.30
CA TRP A 64 -19.60 0.33 -8.40
C TRP A 64 -20.31 1.52 -9.02
N ALA A 65 -21.11 1.31 -10.06
CA ALA A 65 -21.94 2.36 -10.64
C ALA A 65 -22.93 2.93 -9.61
N ALA A 66 -23.57 2.08 -8.80
CA ALA A 66 -24.47 2.50 -7.73
C ALA A 66 -23.73 3.26 -6.61
N GLU A 67 -22.56 2.77 -6.18
CA GLU A 67 -21.74 3.43 -5.17
C GLU A 67 -21.26 4.81 -5.68
N ALA A 68 -20.79 4.90 -6.92
CA ALA A 68 -20.39 6.15 -7.55
C ALA A 68 -21.55 7.14 -7.66
N ALA A 69 -22.77 6.68 -7.97
CA ALA A 69 -23.95 7.53 -8.01
C ALA A 69 -24.35 8.08 -6.62
N GLN A 70 -24.04 7.35 -5.55
CA GLN A 70 -24.30 7.78 -4.17
C GLN A 70 -23.22 8.73 -3.64
N MET A 71 -21.99 8.66 -4.15
CA MET A 71 -20.91 9.56 -3.78
C MET A 71 -21.21 11.00 -4.25
N ARG A 72 -21.82 11.79 -3.38
CA ARG A 72 -21.97 13.25 -3.55
C ARG A 72 -20.63 13.94 -3.30
N VAL A 73 -19.70 13.84 -4.25
CA VAL A 73 -18.40 14.50 -4.14
C VAL A 73 -18.58 16.00 -4.46
N ALA A 74 -18.55 16.85 -3.44
CA ALA A 74 -18.73 18.30 -3.56
C ALA A 74 -17.55 19.05 -4.23
N GLY A 75 -16.64 18.32 -4.90
CA GLY A 75 -15.36 18.82 -5.36
C GLY A 75 -14.40 19.12 -4.20
N ALA A 76 -13.10 18.93 -4.43
CA ALA A 76 -12.09 19.41 -3.49
C ALA A 76 -12.05 20.94 -3.56
N LYS A 77 -12.29 21.62 -2.43
CA LYS A 77 -12.13 23.07 -2.35
C LYS A 77 -10.66 23.39 -2.58
N ALA A 78 -10.37 24.31 -3.52
CA ALA A 78 -9.00 24.74 -3.79
C ALA A 78 -8.32 25.18 -2.48
N PRO A 79 -7.04 24.79 -2.24
CA PRO A 79 -6.35 25.15 -1.02
C PRO A 79 -6.27 26.68 -0.92
N VAL A 80 -6.89 27.23 0.12
CA VAL A 80 -6.74 28.65 0.45
C VAL A 80 -5.29 28.84 0.86
N ARG A 81 -4.53 29.65 0.09
CA ARG A 81 -3.21 30.08 0.53
C ARG A 81 -3.36 30.79 1.88
N GLY A 82 -2.91 30.15 2.95
CA GLY A 82 -2.84 30.76 4.27
C GLY A 82 -1.90 31.97 4.28
N PRO A 83 -2.01 32.88 5.26
CA PRO A 83 -1.15 34.05 5.35
C PRO A 83 0.32 33.64 5.43
N ALA A 84 1.18 34.35 4.68
CA ALA A 84 2.62 34.08 4.54
C ALA A 84 3.35 33.88 5.88
N ASN A 85 2.88 34.55 6.94
CA ASN A 85 3.48 34.52 8.28
C ASN A 85 3.48 33.12 8.93
N LYS A 86 2.62 32.19 8.50
CA LYS A 86 2.61 30.83 9.04
C LYS A 86 3.79 30.00 8.53
N ALA A 87 4.25 30.26 7.31
CA ALA A 87 5.40 29.55 6.73
C ALA A 87 6.70 29.95 7.45
N GLU A 88 6.90 31.25 7.69
CA GLU A 88 8.07 31.77 8.42
C GLU A 88 8.09 31.28 9.88
N ALA A 89 6.94 31.22 10.55
CA ALA A 89 6.85 30.69 11.91
C ALA A 89 7.19 29.20 12.00
N ILE A 90 6.78 28.40 11.02
CA ILE A 90 7.12 26.97 10.94
C ILE A 90 8.62 26.79 10.68
N GLU A 91 9.20 27.59 9.78
CA GLU A 91 10.62 27.54 9.48
C GLU A 91 11.48 27.95 10.67
N GLN A 92 11.10 29.02 11.38
CA GLN A 92 11.79 29.47 12.59
C GLN A 92 11.73 28.42 13.72
N ASN A 93 10.60 27.74 13.87
CA ASN A 93 10.44 26.66 14.84
C ASN A 93 11.34 25.46 14.51
N ASN A 94 11.34 25.04 13.23
CA ASN A 94 12.17 23.93 12.77
C ASN A 94 13.67 24.24 12.91
N ARG A 95 14.10 25.48 12.61
CA ARG A 95 15.49 25.93 12.77
C ARG A 95 15.94 25.89 14.23
N SER A 96 15.08 26.38 15.13
CA SER A 96 15.35 26.38 16.57
C SER A 96 15.47 24.96 17.14
N ALA A 97 14.63 24.02 16.67
CA ALA A 97 14.69 22.62 17.09
C ALA A 97 15.99 21.92 16.62
N VAL A 98 16.49 22.26 15.43
CA VAL A 98 17.77 21.74 14.92
C VAL A 98 18.94 22.29 15.74
N ASP A 99 18.96 23.59 16.04
CA ASP A 99 20.01 24.20 16.85
C ASP A 99 20.07 23.60 18.27
N GLU A 100 18.91 23.30 18.87
CA GLU A 100 18.84 22.61 20.16
C GLU A 100 19.35 21.16 20.07
N ALA A 101 18.99 20.43 19.01
CA ALA A 101 19.46 19.07 18.79
C ALA A 101 20.99 19.02 18.57
N VAL A 102 21.55 19.99 17.85
CA VAL A 102 23.00 20.13 17.65
C VAL A 102 23.70 20.41 18.97
N ARG A 103 23.21 21.36 19.78
CA ARG A 103 23.76 21.61 21.12
C ARG A 103 23.69 20.39 22.03
N ARG A 104 22.62 19.59 21.93
CA ARG A 104 22.47 18.36 22.70
C ARG A 104 23.45 17.27 22.25
N MET A 105 23.73 17.18 20.95
CA MET A 105 24.77 16.27 20.43
C MET A 105 26.17 16.72 20.83
N GLU A 106 26.48 18.01 20.79
CA GLU A 106 27.76 18.57 21.22
C GLU A 106 27.99 18.41 22.74
N ALA A 107 26.94 18.61 23.56
CA ALA A 107 26.99 18.33 24.99
C ALA A 107 27.18 16.83 25.29
N ARG A 108 26.64 15.94 24.44
CA ARG A 108 26.87 14.50 24.53
C ARG A 108 28.28 14.10 24.10
N ALA A 109 28.90 14.85 23.17
CA ALA A 109 30.30 14.66 22.77
C ALA A 109 31.28 15.15 23.85
N ALA A 110 30.94 16.22 24.60
CA ALA A 110 31.76 16.74 25.69
C ALA A 110 31.64 15.92 27.01
N GLY A 111 30.63 15.06 27.14
CA GLY A 111 30.39 14.22 28.31
C GLY A 111 30.99 12.80 28.26
N ALA A 112 31.76 12.44 27.23
CA ALA A 112 32.29 11.08 27.06
C ALA A 112 33.69 10.92 27.69
N ASN A 113 33.74 10.76 29.02
CA ASN A 113 34.89 10.15 29.71
C ASN A 113 34.42 8.94 30.55
N VAL A 114 34.64 7.76 29.97
CA VAL A 114 34.81 6.41 30.54
C VAL A 114 33.95 6.02 31.76
N GLY A 115 32.78 5.45 31.48
CA GLY A 115 32.13 4.47 32.35
C GLY A 115 32.16 3.11 31.67
N SER A 116 33.06 2.23 32.12
CA SER A 116 33.15 0.81 31.75
C SER A 116 31.78 0.11 31.89
N TYR A 117 31.11 -0.18 30.77
CA TYR A 117 30.13 -1.25 30.71
C TYR A 117 30.87 -2.52 30.33
N GLY A 118 31.15 -3.38 31.31
CA GLY A 118 31.44 -4.78 31.04
C GLY A 118 30.20 -5.40 30.38
N PRO A 119 30.38 -6.34 29.43
CA PRO A 119 29.26 -7.04 28.83
C PRO A 119 28.45 -7.72 29.95
N PRO A 120 27.10 -7.76 29.85
CA PRO A 120 26.32 -8.59 30.75
C PRO A 120 26.80 -10.04 30.61
N ASP A 121 26.90 -10.76 31.72
CA ASP A 121 27.20 -12.19 31.77
C ASP A 121 26.29 -12.96 30.79
N ASP A 122 26.77 -13.20 29.58
CA ASP A 122 26.17 -14.13 28.63
C ASP A 122 26.63 -15.54 29.02
N PRO A 123 25.74 -16.45 29.47
CA PRO A 123 26.11 -17.79 29.90
C PRO A 123 26.52 -18.73 28.75
N PHE A 124 26.82 -18.19 27.56
CA PHE A 124 27.06 -18.95 26.33
C PHE A 124 28.36 -18.58 25.61
N THR A 125 29.35 -18.00 26.31
CA THR A 125 30.71 -17.97 25.74
C THR A 125 31.32 -19.36 25.87
N ILE A 126 31.28 -20.11 24.78
CA ILE A 126 32.03 -21.37 24.63
C ILE A 126 33.48 -20.95 24.38
N ASP A 127 34.40 -21.28 25.29
CA ASP A 127 35.84 -21.15 25.07
C ASP A 127 36.26 -22.09 23.92
N ILE A 128 36.56 -21.53 22.74
CA ILE A 128 37.09 -22.25 21.58
C ILE A 128 38.63 -22.26 21.65
N GLU A 129 39.19 -22.60 22.80
CA GLU A 129 40.64 -22.81 22.97
C GLU A 129 40.93 -24.01 23.87
N ASP A 130 40.36 -25.18 23.57
CA ASP A 130 40.93 -26.47 23.99
C ASP A 130 40.51 -27.59 23.03
N LEU A 131 41.09 -27.57 21.83
CA LEU A 131 41.04 -28.69 20.88
C LEU A 131 42.47 -29.01 20.44
N THR A 132 43.34 -29.29 21.42
CA THR A 132 44.51 -30.11 21.16
C THR A 132 44.07 -31.56 20.96
N TYR A 133 43.89 -31.88 19.68
CA TYR A 133 43.87 -33.20 19.11
C TYR A 133 45.12 -34.00 19.52
N ALA A 134 44.94 -35.06 20.30
CA ALA A 134 45.92 -36.11 20.51
C ALA A 134 45.38 -37.41 19.90
N PRO A 135 46.04 -38.01 18.89
CA PRO A 135 45.66 -39.31 18.36
C PRO A 135 46.44 -40.43 19.05
N GLU A 136 45.74 -41.37 19.67
CA GLU A 136 46.18 -42.77 19.87
C GLU A 136 45.00 -43.73 19.69
#